data_AF-A0A538RSF7-F1
#
_entry.id   AF-A0A538RSF7-F1
#
_cell.length_a   1.000
_cell.length_b   1.000
_cell.length_c   1.000
_cell.angle_alpha   90.00
_cell.angle_beta   90.00
_cell.angle_gamma   90.00
#
_symmetry.space_group_name_H-M   'P 1'
#
loop_
_entity.id
_entity.type
_entity.pdbx_description
1 polymer ?
#
loop_
_entity_poly.entity_id
_entity_poly.type
_entity_poly.pdbx_seq_one_letter_code
_entity_poly.pdbx_strand_id
1 'polypeptide(L)'
;MTRRTRFWPDRARSFIGHCLSEPLYRLFRLVPHWEFGLSTHEISRLTYVHSPLAGRRAVHLSDLHLDHYQPRHDLIVAAIGELRPDWIFITGDLLNVPEGLPHVFRFFAGLREIAPVFVTLGNHDHYSGVPIDQYCEL
;
A
#
# COMPACT_ATOMS: atom_id res chain seq x y z
N MET A 1 -14.90 31.50 -1.05
CA MET A 1 -13.48 31.09 -1.13
C MET A 1 -12.79 31.93 -2.21
N THR A 2 -11.98 32.92 -1.82
CA THR A 2 -11.25 33.80 -2.73
C THR A 2 -10.02 33.09 -3.26
N ARG A 3 -9.99 32.81 -4.56
CA ARG A 3 -8.87 32.18 -5.26
C ARG A 3 -7.72 33.19 -5.31
N ARG A 4 -6.75 33.09 -4.39
CA ARG A 4 -5.51 33.87 -4.45
C ARG A 4 -4.81 33.57 -5.78
N THR A 5 -4.68 34.57 -6.64
CA THR A 5 -3.84 34.51 -7.84
C THR A 5 -2.39 34.30 -7.40
N ARG A 6 -1.80 33.16 -7.79
CA ARG A 6 -0.39 32.83 -7.45
C ARG A 6 0.52 33.96 -7.94
N PHE A 7 1.30 34.54 -7.02
CA PHE A 7 2.18 35.66 -7.31
C PHE A 7 3.37 35.16 -8.16
N TRP A 8 3.95 36.01 -9.00
CA TRP A 8 5.04 35.65 -9.93
C TRP A 8 6.25 34.92 -9.26
N PRO A 9 6.66 35.26 -8.03
CA PRO A 9 7.71 34.51 -7.30
C PRO A 9 7.35 33.04 -7.03
N ASP A 10 6.08 32.72 -6.76
CA ASP A 10 5.62 31.35 -6.51
C ASP A 10 5.70 30.49 -7.78
N ARG A 11 5.44 31.11 -8.94
CA ARG A 11 5.60 30.47 -10.25
C ARG A 11 7.06 30.21 -10.57
N ALA A 12 7.93 31.19 -10.34
CA ALA A 12 9.38 31.02 -10.53
C ALA A 12 9.94 29.91 -9.61
N ARG A 13 9.54 29.90 -8.33
CA ARG A 13 9.94 28.86 -7.38
C ARG A 13 9.45 27.47 -7.78
N SER A 14 8.20 27.35 -8.22
CA SER A 14 7.63 26.08 -8.68
C SER A 14 8.33 25.58 -9.95
N PHE A 15 8.66 26.48 -10.88
CA PHE A 15 9.40 26.16 -12.10
C PHE A 15 10.82 25.69 -11.81
N ILE A 16 11.57 26.40 -10.96
CA ILE A 16 12.91 25.99 -10.55
C ILE A 16 12.86 24.64 -9.84
N GLY A 17 11.89 24.46 -8.94
CA GLY A 17 11.67 23.18 -8.26
C GLY A 17 11.41 22.03 -9.22
N HIS A 18 10.60 22.25 -10.26
CA HIS A 18 10.32 21.27 -11.30
C HIS A 18 11.57 20.95 -12.14
N CYS A 19 12.31 21.96 -12.61
CA CYS A 19 13.51 21.77 -13.42
C CYS A 19 14.62 21.01 -12.66
N LEU A 20 14.71 21.18 -11.34
CA LEU A 20 15.67 20.45 -10.51
C LEU A 20 15.17 19.04 -10.14
N SER A 21 13.86 18.87 -9.91
CA SER A 21 13.30 17.58 -9.51
C SER A 21 13.08 16.62 -10.68
N GLU A 22 12.83 17.12 -11.89
CA GLU A 22 12.56 16.28 -13.07
C GLU A 22 13.76 15.39 -13.46
N PRO A 23 15.01 15.89 -13.56
CA PRO A 23 16.16 15.04 -13.87
C PRO A 23 16.39 13.97 -12.79
N LEU A 24 16.23 14.34 -11.51
CA LEU A 24 16.32 13.41 -10.39
C LEU A 24 15.23 12.34 -10.48
N TYR A 25 13.98 12.74 -10.71
CA TYR A 25 12.86 11.84 -10.88
C TYR A 25 13.08 10.86 -12.05
N ARG A 26 13.56 11.36 -13.19
CA ARG A 26 13.89 10.54 -14.37
C ARG A 26 15.04 9.56 -14.07
N LEU A 27 16.06 9.98 -13.33
CA LEU A 27 17.15 9.12 -12.88
C LEU A 27 16.64 8.01 -11.95
N PHE A 28 15.84 8.35 -10.93
CA PHE A 28 15.26 7.37 -10.01
C PHE A 28 14.31 6.39 -10.71
N ARG A 29 13.63 6.82 -11.77
CA ARG A 29 12.81 5.94 -12.62
C ARG A 29 13.61 4.83 -13.32
N LEU A 30 14.92 4.98 -13.52
CA LEU A 30 15.75 3.94 -14.15
C LEU A 30 15.99 2.74 -13.25
N VAL A 31 15.76 2.88 -11.95
CA VAL A 31 16.01 1.87 -10.93
C VAL A 31 14.76 1.67 -10.05
N PRO A 32 13.61 1.26 -10.60
CA PRO A 32 12.34 1.19 -9.88
C PRO A 32 12.33 0.13 -8.77
N HIS A 33 13.31 -0.78 -8.77
CA HIS A 33 13.51 -1.81 -7.77
C HIS A 33 14.47 -1.38 -6.64
N TRP A 34 15.06 -0.18 -6.73
CA TRP A 34 15.90 0.33 -5.67
C TRP A 34 15.05 0.90 -4.54
N GLU A 35 14.99 0.13 -3.46
CA GLU A 35 14.28 0.48 -2.24
C GLU A 35 15.26 1.14 -1.25
N PHE A 36 15.26 2.47 -1.16
CA PHE A 36 16.08 3.21 -0.19
C PHE A 36 15.23 3.78 0.94
N GLY A 37 15.78 3.76 2.15
CA GLY A 37 15.17 4.42 3.31
C GLY A 37 13.86 3.77 3.79
N LEU A 38 13.59 2.52 3.39
CA LEU A 38 12.47 1.77 3.94
C LEU A 38 12.70 1.48 5.42
N SER A 39 11.68 1.70 6.23
CA SER A 39 11.68 1.22 7.62
C SER A 39 11.71 -0.30 7.62
N THR A 40 12.40 -0.88 8.59
CA THR A 40 12.20 -2.30 8.93
C THR A 40 10.75 -2.49 9.33
N HIS A 41 10.09 -3.53 8.81
CA HIS A 41 8.72 -3.85 9.19
C HIS A 41 8.68 -4.24 10.67
N GLU A 42 8.04 -3.42 11.49
CA GLU A 42 7.86 -3.69 12.91
C GLU A 42 6.53 -4.44 13.12
N ILE A 43 6.57 -5.53 13.89
CA ILE A 43 5.37 -6.30 14.22
C ILE A 43 4.91 -5.91 15.62
N SER A 44 3.91 -5.04 15.70
CA SER A 44 3.23 -4.72 16.95
C SER A 44 2.32 -5.89 17.37
N ARG A 45 2.63 -6.52 18.51
CA ARG A 45 1.80 -7.63 19.05
C ARG A 45 0.84 -7.11 20.10
N LEU A 46 -0.45 -7.28 19.82
CA LEU A 46 -1.54 -6.96 20.76
C LEU A 46 -2.16 -8.28 21.24
N THR A 47 -2.16 -8.49 22.56
CA THR A 47 -2.72 -9.70 23.18
C THR A 47 -3.98 -9.34 23.94
N TYR A 48 -5.09 -9.95 23.55
CA TYR A 48 -6.39 -9.74 24.19
C TYR A 48 -6.90 -11.05 24.81
N VAL A 49 -7.46 -10.95 26.02
CA VAL A 49 -8.09 -12.10 26.68
C VAL A 49 -9.56 -12.14 26.28
N HIS A 50 -9.87 -13.00 25.31
CA HIS A 50 -11.25 -13.24 24.87
C HIS A 50 -11.48 -14.74 24.79
N SER A 51 -12.27 -15.30 25.72
CA SER A 51 -12.40 -16.75 25.88
C SER A 51 -12.81 -17.50 24.60
N PRO A 52 -13.81 -17.03 23.81
CA PRO A 52 -14.16 -17.67 22.54
C PRO A 52 -13.06 -17.64 21.45
N LEU A 53 -12.10 -16.72 21.55
CA LEU A 53 -11.02 -16.54 20.56
C LEU A 53 -9.65 -16.89 21.14
N ALA A 54 -9.61 -17.60 22.27
CA ALA A 54 -8.37 -17.96 22.93
C ALA A 54 -7.46 -18.76 21.99
N GLY A 55 -6.19 -18.34 21.88
CA GLY A 55 -5.20 -18.96 21.01
C GLY A 55 -5.34 -18.61 19.52
N ARG A 56 -6.34 -17.83 19.13
CA ARG A 56 -6.49 -17.35 17.75
C ARG A 56 -5.60 -16.14 17.47
N ARG A 57 -5.16 -16.04 16.22
CA ARG A 57 -4.22 -15.02 15.76
C ARG A 57 -4.80 -14.31 14.55
N ALA A 58 -4.78 -12.99 14.59
CA ALA A 58 -5.13 -12.15 13.45
C ALA A 58 -3.92 -11.30 13.06
N VAL A 59 -3.72 -11.13 11.76
CA VAL A 59 -2.83 -10.11 11.21
C VAL A 59 -3.69 -8.99 10.65
N HIS A 60 -3.31 -7.76 10.93
CA HIS A 60 -3.97 -6.56 10.43
C HIS A 60 -2.98 -5.73 9.63
N LEU A 61 -3.34 -5.40 8.40
CA LEU A 61 -2.61 -4.55 7.47
C LEU A 61 -3.50 -3.38 7.05
N SER A 62 -2.89 -2.28 6.64
CA SER A 62 -3.57 -1.08 6.15
C SER A 62 -2.63 -0.30 5.24
N ASP A 63 -3.16 0.62 4.44
CA ASP A 63 -2.41 1.63 3.70
C ASP A 63 -1.30 1.02 2.82
N LEU A 64 -1.68 -0.01 2.04
CA LEU A 64 -0.72 -0.76 1.21
C LEU A 64 -0.13 0.09 0.10
N HIS A 65 -0.95 0.94 -0.55
CA HIS A 65 -0.57 1.77 -1.68
C HIS A 65 0.28 1.03 -2.73
N LEU A 66 -0.14 -0.19 -3.05
CA LEU A 66 0.62 -1.15 -3.84
C LEU A 66 0.40 -0.91 -5.33
N ASP A 67 1.05 0.13 -5.84
CA ASP A 67 1.03 0.45 -7.27
C ASP A 67 1.95 -0.47 -8.09
N HIS A 68 2.98 -1.04 -7.45
CA HIS A 68 3.95 -1.93 -8.08
C HIS A 68 4.37 -3.05 -7.12
N TYR A 69 4.43 -4.27 -7.65
CA TYR A 69 4.91 -5.40 -6.87
C TYR A 69 6.44 -5.46 -6.83
N GLN A 70 6.99 -5.24 -5.64
CA GLN A 70 8.43 -5.32 -5.33
C GLN A 70 8.79 -6.57 -4.51
N PRO A 71 10.06 -7.01 -4.49
CA PRO A 71 10.52 -8.17 -3.72
C PRO A 71 10.19 -8.11 -2.22
N ARG A 72 10.11 -6.92 -1.61
CA ARG A 72 9.72 -6.77 -0.19
C ARG A 72 8.33 -7.34 0.12
N HIS A 73 7.41 -7.36 -0.86
CA HIS A 73 6.08 -7.90 -0.64
C HIS A 73 6.14 -9.41 -0.41
N ASP A 74 7.03 -10.12 -1.11
CA ASP A 74 7.27 -11.55 -0.85
C ASP A 74 7.84 -11.77 0.55
N LEU A 75 8.71 -10.88 1.03
CA LEU A 75 9.22 -10.91 2.41
C LEU A 75 8.12 -10.66 3.45
N ILE A 76 7.19 -9.73 3.18
CA ILE A 76 6.03 -9.46 4.04
C ILE A 76 5.13 -10.69 4.10
N VAL A 77 4.81 -11.30 2.95
CA VAL A 77 4.01 -12.53 2.89
C VAL A 77 4.67 -13.66 3.70
N ALA A 78 5.98 -13.86 3.54
CA ALA A 78 6.73 -14.85 4.31
C ALA A 78 6.67 -14.57 5.82
N ALA A 79 6.90 -13.33 6.24
CA ALA A 79 6.84 -12.93 7.64
C ALA A 79 5.44 -13.15 8.25
N ILE A 80 4.38 -12.87 7.48
CA ILE A 80 3.00 -13.15 7.89
C ILE A 80 2.78 -14.66 8.04
N GLY A 81 3.34 -15.48 7.15
CA GLY A 81 3.28 -16.94 7.24
C GLY A 81 3.89 -17.49 8.53
N GLU A 82 5.03 -16.94 8.98
CA GLU A 82 5.66 -17.30 10.25
C GLU A 82 4.78 -16.96 11.47
N LEU A 83 3.91 -15.96 11.33
CA LEU A 83 2.92 -15.62 12.36
C LEU A 83 1.75 -16.61 12.42
N ARG A 84 1.61 -17.57 11.50
CA ARG A 84 0.53 -18.58 11.51
C ARG A 84 -0.85 -17.99 11.88
N PRO A 85 -1.33 -16.94 11.18
CA PRO A 85 -2.61 -16.32 11.48
C PRO A 85 -3.78 -17.26 11.16
N ASP A 86 -4.87 -17.12 11.89
CA ASP A 86 -6.17 -17.69 11.52
C ASP A 86 -6.92 -16.78 10.53
N TRP A 87 -6.66 -15.47 10.58
CA TRP A 87 -7.28 -14.46 9.72
C TRP A 87 -6.32 -13.32 9.38
N ILE A 88 -6.49 -12.76 8.19
CA ILE A 88 -5.77 -11.57 7.73
C ILE A 88 -6.82 -10.50 7.41
N PHE A 89 -6.67 -9.32 7.98
CA PHE A 89 -7.53 -8.16 7.75
C PHE A 89 -6.75 -7.05 7.07
N ILE A 90 -7.33 -6.45 6.04
CA ILE A 90 -6.74 -5.34 5.27
C ILE A 90 -7.74 -4.19 5.24
N THR A 91 -7.39 -3.06 5.86
CA THR A 91 -8.34 -1.95 6.08
C THR A 91 -8.20 -0.79 5.10
N GLY A 92 -8.15 -1.08 3.81
CA GLY A 92 -8.21 -0.07 2.75
C GLY A 92 -6.88 0.58 2.37
N ASP A 93 -6.99 1.51 1.42
CA ASP A 93 -5.89 2.21 0.74
C ASP A 93 -4.94 1.21 0.08
N LEU A 94 -5.51 0.37 -0.78
CA LEU A 94 -4.84 -0.76 -1.42
C LEU A 94 -3.91 -0.30 -2.55
N LEU A 95 -4.35 0.66 -3.36
CA LEU A 95 -3.62 1.19 -4.52
C LEU A 95 -3.95 2.67 -4.76
N ASN A 96 -3.10 3.37 -5.51
CA ASN A 96 -3.34 4.77 -5.91
C ASN A 96 -3.81 4.91 -7.36
N VAL A 97 -3.41 3.99 -8.23
CA VAL A 97 -3.65 4.06 -9.68
C VAL A 97 -4.15 2.72 -10.23
N PRO A 98 -4.99 2.70 -11.28
CA PRO A 98 -5.59 1.47 -11.77
C PRO A 98 -4.60 0.38 -12.19
N GLU A 99 -3.42 0.79 -12.65
CA GLU A 99 -2.33 -0.11 -13.03
C GLU A 99 -1.79 -0.93 -11.85
N GLY A 100 -2.06 -0.52 -10.61
CA GLY A 100 -1.72 -1.25 -9.38
C GLY A 100 -2.55 -2.51 -9.16
N LEU A 101 -3.72 -2.65 -9.79
CA LEU A 101 -4.68 -3.71 -9.49
C LEU A 101 -4.09 -5.13 -9.64
N PRO A 102 -3.37 -5.47 -10.73
CA PRO A 102 -2.74 -6.79 -10.85
C PRO A 102 -1.68 -7.07 -9.78
N HIS A 103 -1.03 -6.03 -9.27
CA HIS A 103 -0.03 -6.14 -8.21
C HIS A 103 -0.67 -6.40 -6.85
N VAL A 104 -1.76 -5.70 -6.53
CA VAL A 104 -2.60 -5.99 -5.34
C VAL A 104 -3.11 -7.42 -5.39
N PHE A 105 -3.58 -7.89 -6.55
CA PHE A 105 -4.10 -9.24 -6.72
C PHE A 105 -3.02 -10.30 -6.49
N ARG A 106 -1.81 -10.09 -7.03
CA ARG A 106 -0.66 -10.96 -6.75
C ARG A 106 -0.34 -11.02 -5.26
N PHE A 107 -0.37 -9.88 -4.57
CA PHE A 107 -0.11 -9.83 -3.14
C PHE A 107 -1.16 -10.60 -2.35
N PHE A 108 -2.44 -10.40 -2.67
CA PHE A 108 -3.54 -11.07 -1.98
C PHE A 108 -3.56 -12.57 -2.27
N ALA A 109 -3.21 -13.00 -3.48
CA ALA A 109 -3.04 -14.42 -3.79
C ALA A 109 -2.02 -15.07 -2.83
N GLY A 110 -0.86 -14.43 -2.61
CA GLY A 110 0.13 -14.92 -1.64
C GLY A 110 -0.39 -14.98 -0.19
N LEU A 111 -1.18 -13.99 0.23
CA LEU A 111 -1.78 -13.98 1.57
C LEU A 111 -2.89 -15.04 1.74
N ARG A 112 -3.67 -15.31 0.70
CA ARG A 112 -4.77 -16.29 0.70
C ARG A 112 -4.27 -17.73 0.84
N GLU A 113 -3.03 -18.01 0.44
CA GLU A 113 -2.38 -19.30 0.71
C GLU A 113 -2.07 -19.51 2.20
N ILE A 114 -2.04 -18.44 3.01
CA ILE A 114 -1.72 -18.49 4.43
C ILE A 114 -2.99 -18.63 5.27
N ALA A 115 -3.98 -17.76 5.04
CA ALA A 115 -5.23 -17.69 5.81
C ALA A 115 -6.32 -16.93 5.04
N PRO A 116 -7.61 -17.03 5.44
CA PRO A 116 -8.66 -16.18 4.90
C PRO A 116 -8.34 -14.69 5.04
N VAL A 117 -8.49 -13.95 3.93
CA VAL A 117 -8.21 -12.51 3.82
C VAL A 117 -9.53 -11.74 3.74
N PHE A 118 -9.69 -10.75 4.58
CA PHE A 118 -10.85 -9.84 4.61
C PHE A 118 -10.37 -8.43 4.29
N VAL A 119 -11.06 -7.77 3.36
CA VAL A 119 -10.63 -6.48 2.82
C VAL A 119 -11.76 -5.48 2.91
N THR A 120 -11.44 -4.24 3.28
CA THR A 120 -12.30 -3.07 3.08
C THR A 120 -11.63 -2.10 2.12
N LEU A 121 -12.42 -1.25 1.45
CA LEU A 121 -11.90 -0.19 0.59
C LEU A 121 -11.68 1.09 1.40
N GLY A 122 -10.60 1.81 1.07
CA GLY A 122 -10.27 3.12 1.61
C GLY A 122 -10.59 4.27 0.63
N ASN A 123 -10.13 5.47 0.96
CA ASN A 123 -10.34 6.63 0.09
C ASN A 123 -9.47 6.58 -1.16
N HIS A 124 -8.24 6.09 -1.08
CA HIS A 124 -7.39 5.97 -2.27
C HIS A 124 -7.98 4.99 -3.27
N ASP A 125 -8.58 3.89 -2.79
CA ASP A 125 -9.28 2.93 -3.65
C ASP A 125 -10.46 3.58 -4.37
N HIS A 126 -11.24 4.41 -3.65
CA HIS A 126 -12.37 5.15 -4.24
C HIS A 126 -11.93 6.15 -5.31
N TYR A 127 -10.81 6.85 -5.09
CA TYR A 127 -10.29 7.86 -6.02
C TYR A 127 -9.30 7.32 -7.06
N SER A 128 -8.99 6.02 -7.01
CA SER A 128 -8.03 5.38 -7.91
C SER A 128 -8.46 5.36 -9.37
N GLY A 129 -9.76 5.46 -9.64
CA GLY A 129 -10.33 5.25 -10.97
C GLY A 129 -10.58 3.78 -11.31
N VAL A 130 -10.38 2.86 -10.36
CA VAL A 130 -10.78 1.45 -10.49
C VAL A 130 -12.27 1.30 -10.18
N PRO A 131 -13.07 0.68 -11.06
CA PRO A 131 -14.46 0.33 -10.77
C PRO A 131 -14.58 -0.65 -9.59
N ILE A 132 -15.59 -0.46 -8.73
CA ILE A 132 -15.78 -1.29 -7.51
C ILE A 132 -15.92 -2.78 -7.83
N ASP A 133 -16.58 -3.12 -8.94
CA ASP A 133 -16.78 -4.48 -9.43
C ASP A 133 -15.47 -5.20 -9.71
N GLN A 134 -14.43 -4.49 -10.15
CA GLN A 134 -13.11 -5.10 -10.35
C GLN A 134 -12.48 -5.54 -9.04
N TYR A 135 -12.73 -4.84 -7.92
CA TYR A 135 -12.28 -5.31 -6.60
C TYR A 135 -13.05 -6.55 -6.14
N CYS A 136 -14.21 -6.87 -6.69
CA CYS A 136 -14.95 -8.09 -6.35
C CYS A 136 -14.38 -9.34 -7.04
N GLU A 137 -13.50 -9.19 -8.02
CA GLU A 137 -12.76 -10.30 -8.65
C GLU A 137 -11.62 -10.84 -7.76
N LEU A 138 -11.43 -10.24 -6.58
CA LEU A 138 -10.38 -10.55 -5.61
C LEU A 138 -10.38 -11.97 -5.02
#